data_AF-A0A1M6RB79-F1
#
_entry.id   AF-A0A1M6RB79-F1
#
_cell.length_a   1.000
_cell.length_b   1.000
_cell.length_c   1.000
_cell.angle_alpha   90.00
_cell.angle_beta   90.00
_cell.angle_gamma   90.00
#
_symmetry.space_group_name_H-M   'P 1'
#
loop_
_entity.id
_entity.type
_entity.pdbx_description
1 polymer ?
#
loop_
_entity_poly.entity_id
_entity_poly.type
_entity_poly.pdbx_seq_one_letter_code
_entity_poly.pdbx_strand_id
1 'polypeptide(L)'
;MGISSFFSSLFGGKSKKADKNSITVDSVSQDYPLEFDGNKTYWFTKDCIVYVKGSRYTKSDKTTRKFLMTCTFKKGFMTDGASAPDIFGCVVPHIKEGNDTYNAAPFIHDGLYILRGEIDGANLTREECDDILRGIWRCANMSRVIAGIADVGIHLVAGSSKHWGDDALDCKHLFKAKFKYQ
;
A
#
# COMPACT_ATOMS: atom_id res chain seq x y z
N MET A 1 -26.56 -13.21 33.07
CA MET A 1 -25.33 -13.88 32.60
C MET A 1 -25.45 -14.04 31.09
N GLY A 2 -24.52 -13.51 30.28
CA GLY A 2 -24.60 -13.74 28.83
C GLY A 2 -23.85 -12.81 27.87
N ILE A 3 -22.85 -12.03 28.28
CA ILE A 3 -22.11 -11.14 27.35
C ILE A 3 -20.66 -11.62 27.11
N SER A 4 -20.11 -12.52 27.93
CA SER A 4 -18.70 -12.94 27.80
C SER A 4 -18.42 -14.00 26.72
N SER A 5 -19.47 -14.64 26.16
CA SER A 5 -19.31 -15.77 25.23
C SER A 5 -19.08 -15.33 23.77
N PHE A 6 -19.55 -14.15 23.36
CA PHE A 6 -19.45 -13.72 21.96
C PHE A 6 -18.07 -13.15 21.61
N PHE A 7 -17.35 -12.59 22.59
CA PHE A 7 -16.05 -11.95 22.36
C PHE A 7 -14.86 -12.92 22.33
N SER A 8 -14.94 -14.09 22.98
CA SER A 8 -13.85 -15.07 22.96
C SER A 8 -13.67 -15.75 21.59
N SER A 9 -14.75 -15.81 20.79
CA SER A 9 -14.75 -16.36 19.44
C SER A 9 -14.03 -15.45 18.42
N LEU A 10 -14.11 -14.13 18.57
CA LEU A 10 -13.49 -13.18 17.62
C LEU A 10 -11.96 -13.07 17.75
N PHE A 11 -11.39 -13.39 18.92
CA PHE A 11 -9.97 -13.16 19.20
C PHE A 11 -9.18 -14.45 19.47
N GLY A 12 -9.80 -15.62 19.32
CA GLY A 12 -9.17 -16.94 19.41
C GLY A 12 -8.37 -17.31 18.15
N GLY A 13 -7.36 -16.52 17.79
CA GLY A 13 -6.51 -16.78 16.63
C GLY A 13 -5.29 -17.63 16.97
N LYS A 14 -5.42 -18.97 16.87
CA LYS A 14 -4.24 -19.79 16.53
C LYS A 14 -3.68 -19.21 15.22
N SER A 15 -2.39 -18.87 15.20
CA SER A 15 -1.67 -18.43 13.99
C SER A 15 -1.91 -19.41 12.85
N LYS A 16 -2.88 -19.12 11.98
CA LYS A 16 -3.06 -19.84 10.71
C LYS A 16 -1.76 -19.65 9.93
N LYS A 17 -1.13 -20.75 9.53
CA LYS A 17 -0.05 -20.70 8.53
C LYS A 17 -0.56 -19.89 7.34
N ALA A 18 0.22 -18.92 6.89
CA ALA A 18 -0.14 -18.12 5.72
C ALA A 18 -0.21 -19.05 4.50
N ASP A 19 -1.42 -19.24 3.96
CA ASP A 19 -1.70 -20.05 2.76
C ASP A 19 -1.38 -19.29 1.46
N LYS A 20 -0.80 -18.10 1.55
CA LYS A 20 -0.40 -17.22 0.45
C LYS A 20 0.91 -16.50 0.78
N ASN A 21 1.57 -15.94 -0.24
CA ASN A 21 2.65 -14.98 0.00
C ASN A 21 2.09 -13.78 0.77
N SER A 22 2.92 -13.13 1.57
CA SER A 22 2.48 -11.95 2.32
C SER A 22 3.62 -11.00 2.61
N ILE A 23 3.31 -9.71 2.65
CA ILE A 23 4.25 -8.66 3.03
C ILE A 23 3.88 -8.05 4.39
N THR A 24 4.89 -7.80 5.21
CA THR A 24 4.79 -6.94 6.39
C THR A 24 5.75 -5.79 6.24
N VAL A 25 5.25 -4.55 6.35
CA VAL A 25 6.06 -3.33 6.36
C VAL A 25 6.43 -2.99 7.80
N ASP A 26 7.71 -2.77 8.04
CA ASP A 26 8.27 -2.42 9.35
C ASP A 26 8.52 -0.91 9.46
N SER A 27 8.93 -0.25 8.36
CA SER A 27 9.15 1.20 8.35
C SER A 27 9.09 1.79 6.93
N VAL A 28 8.83 3.09 6.89
CA VAL A 28 8.78 3.91 5.68
C VAL A 28 9.56 5.18 5.94
N SER A 29 10.34 5.61 4.96
CA SER A 29 11.08 6.88 4.99
C SER A 29 11.23 7.42 3.58
N GLN A 30 11.52 8.70 3.45
CA GLN A 30 11.68 9.38 2.17
C GLN A 30 12.88 10.32 2.22
N ASP A 31 13.46 10.62 1.04
CA ASP A 31 14.61 11.53 0.92
C ASP A 31 14.23 13.00 1.14
N TYR A 32 13.06 13.39 0.66
CA TYR A 32 12.45 14.71 0.83
C TYR A 32 10.96 14.58 1.15
N PRO A 33 10.31 15.61 1.72
CA PRO A 33 8.87 15.63 1.87
C PRO A 33 8.16 15.36 0.54
N LEU A 34 6.99 14.70 0.59
CA LEU A 34 6.18 14.48 -0.60
C LEU A 34 5.56 15.80 -1.05
N GLU A 35 6.07 16.36 -2.14
CA GLU A 35 5.54 17.59 -2.74
C GLU A 35 4.68 17.27 -3.97
N PHE A 36 3.39 17.58 -3.88
CA PHE A 36 2.42 17.34 -4.94
C PHE A 36 1.34 18.43 -4.93
N ASP A 37 0.81 18.74 -6.11
CA ASP A 37 -0.30 19.67 -6.32
C ASP A 37 -1.50 18.91 -6.88
N GLY A 38 -2.69 19.51 -6.78
CA GLY A 38 -3.91 19.01 -7.42
C GLY A 38 -5.08 18.82 -6.47
N ASN A 39 -6.21 18.41 -7.04
CA ASN A 39 -7.44 18.11 -6.32
C ASN A 39 -8.10 16.91 -7.01
N LYS A 40 -8.29 15.80 -6.28
CA LYS A 40 -8.74 14.48 -6.78
C LYS A 40 -7.77 13.75 -7.72
N THR A 41 -6.99 14.48 -8.51
CA THR A 41 -5.80 13.96 -9.20
C THR A 41 -4.63 14.81 -8.75
N TYR A 42 -3.62 14.16 -8.19
CA TYR A 42 -2.42 14.77 -7.65
C TYR A 42 -1.24 14.49 -8.57
N TRP A 43 -0.36 15.47 -8.76
CA TRP A 43 0.89 15.28 -9.49
C TRP A 43 2.07 15.72 -8.65
N PHE A 44 3.15 14.94 -8.70
CA PHE A 44 4.39 15.25 -8.01
C PHE A 44 5.05 16.49 -8.63
N THR A 45 5.36 17.50 -7.82
CA THR A 45 6.02 18.73 -8.28
C THR A 45 7.54 18.59 -8.33
N LYS A 46 8.08 17.57 -7.66
CA LYS A 46 9.50 17.21 -7.61
C LYS A 46 9.70 15.69 -7.63
N ASP A 47 10.91 15.29 -8.01
CA ASP A 47 11.36 13.91 -7.84
C ASP A 47 11.43 13.57 -6.34
N CYS A 48 11.02 12.35 -5.98
CA CYS A 48 11.11 11.84 -4.63
C CYS A 48 11.43 10.35 -4.63
N ILE A 49 12.16 9.89 -3.60
CA ILE A 49 12.43 8.49 -3.35
C ILE A 49 11.86 8.09 -2.00
N VAL A 50 10.96 7.12 -2.01
CA VAL A 50 10.41 6.49 -0.82
C VAL A 50 11.03 5.10 -0.63
N TYR A 51 11.44 4.82 0.60
CA TYR A 51 12.02 3.57 1.04
C TYR A 51 11.04 2.83 1.95
N VAL A 52 10.74 1.59 1.60
CA VAL A 52 9.87 0.71 2.38
C VAL A 52 10.70 -0.48 2.84
N LYS A 53 10.84 -0.65 4.15
CA LYS A 53 11.53 -1.80 4.75
C LYS A 53 10.51 -2.74 5.37
N GLY A 54 10.76 -4.03 5.24
CA GLY A 54 9.82 -5.02 5.76
C GLY A 54 10.32 -6.45 5.65
N SER A 55 9.36 -7.37 5.72
CA SER A 55 9.58 -8.78 5.44
C SER A 55 8.56 -9.33 4.46
N ARG A 56 9.01 -10.24 3.60
CA ARG A 56 8.16 -10.99 2.68
C ARG A 56 8.20 -12.45 3.07
N TYR A 57 7.04 -13.03 3.35
CA TYR A 57 6.86 -14.46 3.47
C TYR A 57 6.54 -15.03 2.09
N THR A 58 7.30 -16.05 1.67
CA THR A 58 7.08 -16.75 0.40
C THR A 58 6.55 -18.15 0.68
N LYS A 59 5.42 -18.51 0.09
CA LYS A 59 4.77 -19.81 0.31
C LYS A 59 5.58 -20.97 -0.29
N SER A 60 6.20 -20.76 -1.45
CA SER A 60 6.91 -21.82 -2.19
C SER A 60 8.03 -22.45 -1.37
N ASP A 61 8.75 -21.64 -0.59
CA ASP A 61 9.85 -22.08 0.26
C ASP A 61 9.56 -21.97 1.77
N LYS A 62 8.39 -21.42 2.15
CA LYS A 62 7.96 -21.19 3.53
C LYS A 62 8.94 -20.35 4.34
N THR A 63 9.63 -19.43 3.68
CA THR A 63 10.62 -18.56 4.34
C THR A 63 10.14 -17.12 4.42
N THR A 64 10.61 -16.43 5.45
CA THR A 64 10.42 -14.99 5.61
C THR A 64 11.77 -14.32 5.46
N ARG A 65 11.89 -13.40 4.50
CA ARG A 65 13.12 -12.64 4.24
C ARG A 65 12.88 -11.15 4.42
N LYS A 66 13.89 -10.46 4.97
CA LYS A 66 13.87 -9.00 5.06
C LYS A 66 14.10 -8.39 3.69
N PHE A 67 13.50 -7.23 3.45
CA PHE A 67 13.68 -6.51 2.19
C PHE A 67 13.79 -5.00 2.42
N LEU A 68 14.40 -4.35 1.42
CA LEU A 68 14.29 -2.93 1.15
C LEU A 68 13.69 -2.76 -0.24
N MET A 69 12.56 -2.05 -0.31
CA MET A 69 11.95 -1.62 -1.55
C MET A 69 12.18 -0.12 -1.70
N THR A 70 12.69 0.29 -2.85
CA THR A 70 12.91 1.70 -3.20
C THR A 70 11.93 2.07 -4.31
N CYS A 71 11.09 3.06 -4.05
CA CYS A 71 10.12 3.60 -4.99
C CYS A 71 10.56 5.01 -5.40
N THR A 72 10.82 5.21 -6.68
CA THR A 72 11.20 6.49 -7.26
C THR A 72 10.03 7.06 -8.02
N PHE A 73 9.58 8.23 -7.57
CA PHE A 73 8.59 9.06 -8.23
C PHE A 73 9.31 10.17 -8.97
N LYS A 74 9.01 10.33 -10.26
CA LYS A 74 9.49 11.46 -11.05
C LYS A 74 8.48 12.60 -11.01
N LYS A 75 8.98 13.83 -11.11
CA LYS A 75 8.17 15.02 -11.31
C LYS A 75 7.16 14.76 -12.44
N GLY A 76 5.90 15.07 -12.18
CA GLY A 76 4.77 14.83 -13.08
C GLY A 76 4.10 13.47 -12.92
N PHE A 77 4.59 12.57 -12.06
CA PHE A 77 3.87 11.34 -11.73
C PHE A 77 2.49 11.69 -11.15
N MET A 78 1.44 11.07 -11.68
CA MET A 78 0.06 11.35 -11.31
C MET A 78 -0.58 10.18 -10.56
N THR A 79 -1.44 10.49 -9.59
CA THR A 79 -2.13 9.55 -8.69
C THR A 79 -3.47 10.16 -8.26
N ASP A 80 -4.47 9.33 -8.02
CA ASP A 80 -5.77 9.76 -7.46
C ASP A 80 -5.81 9.70 -5.92
N GLY A 81 -4.66 9.40 -5.29
CA GLY A 81 -4.52 9.30 -3.84
C GLY A 81 -5.22 8.06 -3.29
N ALA A 82 -5.66 8.11 -2.03
CA ALA A 82 -6.45 6.99 -1.51
C ALA A 82 -7.83 7.02 -2.20
N SER A 83 -8.06 6.20 -3.24
CA SER A 83 -9.29 6.10 -4.04
C SER A 83 -10.51 5.56 -3.25
N ALA A 84 -10.61 5.92 -1.98
CA ALA A 84 -11.71 5.56 -1.11
C ALA A 84 -13.00 6.28 -1.55
N PRO A 85 -14.16 5.60 -1.52
CA PRO A 85 -15.44 6.27 -1.75
C PRO A 85 -15.66 7.40 -0.74
N ASP A 86 -16.30 8.50 -1.18
CA ASP A 86 -16.56 9.70 -0.35
C ASP A 86 -17.20 9.37 1.01
N ILE A 87 -18.02 8.32 1.07
CA ILE A 87 -18.68 7.83 2.30
C ILE A 87 -17.67 7.39 3.37
N PHE A 88 -16.49 6.93 2.96
CA PHE A 88 -15.38 6.53 3.84
C PHE A 88 -14.30 7.60 3.97
N GLY A 89 -14.42 8.75 3.30
CA GLY A 89 -13.41 9.81 3.27
C GLY A 89 -13.08 10.41 4.65
N CYS A 90 -14.00 10.34 5.60
CA CYS A 90 -13.74 10.78 6.98
C CYS A 90 -12.84 9.81 7.78
N VAL A 91 -12.74 8.56 7.33
CA VAL A 91 -11.95 7.50 7.96
C VAL A 91 -10.66 7.24 7.16
N VAL A 92 -10.73 7.39 5.84
CA VAL A 92 -9.66 7.17 4.88
C VAL A 92 -9.59 8.42 3.99
N PRO A 93 -8.95 9.50 4.44
CA PRO A 93 -8.86 10.72 3.66
C PRO A 93 -8.04 10.47 2.38
N HIS A 94 -8.43 11.04 1.25
CA HIS A 94 -7.67 10.90 -0.02
C HIS A 94 -6.20 11.30 0.14
N ILE A 95 -5.98 12.39 0.88
CA ILE A 95 -4.68 12.91 1.31
C ILE A 95 -4.81 13.34 2.76
N LYS A 96 -3.78 13.08 3.55
CA LYS A 96 -3.67 13.54 4.94
C LYS A 96 -2.57 14.59 5.03
N GLU A 97 -2.97 15.84 5.28
CA GLU A 97 -2.06 16.96 5.42
C GLU A 97 -1.00 16.69 6.50
N GLY A 98 0.26 17.00 6.19
CA GLY A 98 1.40 16.80 7.09
C GLY A 98 1.75 15.35 7.40
N ASN A 99 1.21 14.37 6.66
CA ASN A 99 1.48 12.95 6.88
C ASN A 99 1.94 12.23 5.60
N ASP A 100 3.21 12.44 5.27
CA ASP A 100 3.84 11.81 4.10
C ASP A 100 3.83 10.28 4.16
N THR A 101 3.97 9.68 5.35
CA THR A 101 3.88 8.22 5.48
C THR A 101 2.50 7.72 5.06
N TYR A 102 1.44 8.43 5.45
CA TYR A 102 0.08 8.10 5.02
C TYR A 102 -0.08 8.26 3.50
N ASN A 103 0.38 9.39 2.95
CA ASN A 103 0.24 9.72 1.53
C ASN A 103 1.10 8.82 0.62
N ALA A 104 2.25 8.36 1.10
CA ALA A 104 3.10 7.42 0.38
C ALA A 104 2.39 6.09 0.08
N ALA A 105 1.44 5.68 0.92
CA ALA A 105 0.76 4.40 0.79
C ALA A 105 -0.04 4.28 -0.52
N PRO A 106 -1.02 5.17 -0.80
CA PRO A 106 -1.75 5.13 -2.07
C PRO A 106 -0.83 5.41 -3.27
N PHE A 107 0.15 6.31 -3.15
CA PHE A 107 1.04 6.64 -4.28
C PHE A 107 1.89 5.44 -4.71
N ILE A 108 2.43 4.69 -3.74
CA ILE A 108 3.17 3.45 -4.00
C ILE A 108 2.22 2.38 -4.55
N HIS A 109 1.00 2.28 -4.00
CA HIS A 109 0.00 1.32 -4.47
C HIS A 109 -0.35 1.53 -5.93
N ASP A 110 -0.66 2.76 -6.35
CA ASP A 110 -0.92 3.12 -7.76
C ASP A 110 0.26 2.78 -8.65
N GLY A 111 1.47 3.19 -8.26
CA GLY A 111 2.68 2.90 -9.01
C GLY A 111 2.90 1.39 -9.19
N LEU A 112 2.74 0.60 -8.12
CA LEU A 112 2.85 -0.86 -8.19
C LEU A 112 1.73 -1.48 -9.05
N TYR A 113 0.53 -0.93 -9.00
CA TYR A 113 -0.62 -1.40 -9.79
C TYR A 113 -0.43 -1.14 -11.27
N ILE A 114 0.02 0.05 -11.66
CA ILE A 114 0.36 0.40 -13.05
C ILE A 114 1.46 -0.54 -13.59
N LEU A 115 2.40 -0.95 -12.72
CA LEU A 115 3.43 -1.93 -13.06
C LEU A 115 2.97 -3.40 -12.96
N ARG A 116 1.73 -3.68 -12.54
CA ARG A 116 1.25 -5.04 -12.24
C ARG A 116 2.17 -5.82 -11.29
N GLY A 117 2.78 -5.13 -10.33
CA GLY A 117 3.73 -5.71 -9.40
C GLY A 117 5.03 -6.20 -10.04
N GLU A 118 5.24 -5.98 -11.35
CA GLU A 118 6.47 -6.30 -12.06
C GLU A 118 7.51 -5.19 -11.80
N ILE A 119 8.39 -5.43 -10.83
CA ILE A 119 9.37 -4.46 -10.36
C ILE A 119 10.78 -5.05 -10.39
N ASP A 120 11.81 -4.20 -10.38
CA ASP A 120 13.19 -4.68 -10.41
C ASP A 120 13.48 -5.55 -9.17
N GLY A 121 13.81 -6.82 -9.37
CA GLY A 121 14.14 -7.77 -8.30
C GLY A 121 12.97 -8.56 -7.70
N ALA A 122 11.72 -8.30 -8.08
CA ALA A 122 10.57 -9.11 -7.64
C ALA A 122 9.34 -8.97 -8.55
N ASN A 123 8.56 -10.05 -8.66
CA ASN A 123 7.18 -10.01 -9.11
C ASN A 123 6.27 -10.13 -7.88
N LEU A 124 5.51 -9.07 -7.61
CA LEU A 124 4.56 -9.00 -6.51
C LEU A 124 3.17 -9.39 -7.00
N THR A 125 2.45 -10.19 -6.22
CA THR A 125 1.02 -10.37 -6.48
C THR A 125 0.25 -9.11 -6.08
N ARG A 126 -0.97 -8.98 -6.60
CA ARG A 126 -1.89 -7.92 -6.22
C ARG A 126 -2.09 -7.84 -4.68
N GLU A 127 -2.24 -8.99 -4.04
CA GLU A 127 -2.39 -9.06 -2.58
C GLU A 127 -1.12 -8.61 -1.83
N GLU A 128 0.06 -8.81 -2.41
CA GLU A 128 1.31 -8.32 -1.85
C GLU A 128 1.43 -6.79 -2.00
N CYS A 129 0.94 -6.22 -3.09
CA CYS A 129 0.79 -4.76 -3.24
C CYS A 129 -0.20 -4.19 -2.21
N ASP A 130 -1.33 -4.88 -1.96
CA ASP A 130 -2.31 -4.48 -0.94
C ASP A 130 -1.73 -4.63 0.49
N ASP A 131 -0.90 -5.65 0.73
CA ASP A 131 -0.17 -5.83 1.99
C ASP A 131 0.81 -4.66 2.24
N ILE A 132 1.45 -4.13 1.18
CA ILE A 132 2.31 -2.94 1.27
C ILE A 132 1.48 -1.72 1.66
N LEU A 133 0.37 -1.45 0.97
CA LEU A 133 -0.54 -0.34 1.30
C LEU A 133 -0.98 -0.39 2.78
N ARG A 134 -1.50 -1.54 3.22
CA ARG A 134 -1.92 -1.77 4.61
C ARG A 134 -0.75 -1.68 5.59
N GLY A 135 0.44 -2.09 5.17
CA GLY A 135 1.67 -1.97 5.95
C GLY A 135 2.05 -0.52 6.22
N ILE A 136 2.10 0.29 5.17
CA ILE A 136 2.46 1.71 5.25
C ILE A 136 1.45 2.49 6.09
N TRP A 137 0.15 2.27 5.90
CA TRP A 137 -0.88 2.94 6.73
C TRP A 137 -0.78 2.58 8.21
N ARG A 138 -0.40 1.35 8.55
CA ARG A 138 -0.10 0.99 9.95
C ARG A 138 1.10 1.77 10.49
N CYS A 139 2.15 1.95 9.69
CA CYS A 139 3.28 2.83 10.05
C CYS A 139 2.84 4.29 10.22
N ALA A 140 1.79 4.74 9.54
CA ALA A 140 1.17 6.06 9.69
C ALA A 140 0.19 6.17 10.88
N ASN A 141 0.21 5.21 11.81
CA ASN A 141 -0.69 5.10 12.98
C ASN A 141 -2.18 4.86 12.65
N MET A 142 -2.49 4.37 11.45
CA MET A 142 -3.84 3.90 11.15
C MET A 142 -4.10 2.55 11.84
N SER A 143 -5.24 2.43 12.52
CA SER A 143 -5.59 1.21 13.24
C SER A 143 -5.79 0.03 12.27
N ARG A 144 -5.56 -1.20 12.73
CA ARG A 144 -5.75 -2.41 11.89
C ARG A 144 -7.18 -2.54 11.35
N VAL A 145 -8.16 -2.15 12.14
CA VAL A 145 -9.58 -2.20 11.77
C VAL A 145 -9.85 -1.21 10.64
N ILE A 146 -9.35 0.01 10.76
CA ILE A 146 -9.54 1.04 9.73
C ILE A 146 -8.79 0.66 8.45
N ALA A 147 -7.53 0.23 8.55
CA ALA A 147 -6.76 -0.20 7.38
C ALA A 147 -7.42 -1.40 6.67
N GLY A 148 -8.06 -2.31 7.41
CA GLY A 148 -8.82 -3.43 6.84
C GLY A 148 -10.14 -3.01 6.19
N ILE A 149 -10.87 -2.05 6.79
CA ILE A 149 -12.10 -1.50 6.18
C ILE A 149 -11.77 -0.71 4.91
N ALA A 150 -10.69 0.07 4.95
CA ALA A 150 -10.16 0.79 3.79
C ALA A 150 -9.80 -0.17 2.65
N ASP A 151 -9.13 -1.29 2.97
CA ASP A 151 -8.78 -2.36 2.02
C ASP A 151 -10.03 -2.97 1.36
N VAL A 152 -11.09 -3.24 2.13
CA VAL A 152 -12.36 -3.73 1.57
C VAL A 152 -13.01 -2.67 0.67
N GLY A 153 -13.02 -1.40 1.08
CA GLY A 153 -13.56 -0.29 0.28
C GLY A 153 -12.80 -0.11 -1.03
N ILE A 154 -11.46 -0.12 -0.97
CA ILE A 154 -10.57 -0.04 -2.13
C ILE A 154 -10.77 -1.28 -3.01
N HIS A 155 -10.83 -2.49 -2.44
CA HIS A 155 -11.03 -3.73 -3.19
C HIS A 155 -12.35 -3.71 -3.98
N LEU A 156 -13.42 -3.21 -3.37
CA LEU A 156 -14.75 -3.14 -3.98
C LEU A 156 -14.87 -2.05 -5.05
N VAL A 157 -14.09 -0.96 -4.98
CA VAL A 157 -14.26 0.21 -5.85
C VAL A 157 -13.09 0.44 -6.79
N ALA A 158 -11.86 0.44 -6.28
CA ALA A 158 -10.63 0.56 -7.07
C ALA A 158 -9.97 -0.80 -7.37
N GLY A 159 -10.49 -1.89 -6.78
CA GLY A 159 -9.83 -3.18 -6.79
C GLY A 159 -10.38 -4.22 -7.74
N SER A 160 -11.30 -3.82 -8.63
CA SER A 160 -11.67 -4.68 -9.74
C SER A 160 -10.45 -5.01 -10.61
N SER A 161 -10.50 -6.13 -11.34
CA SER A 161 -9.48 -6.51 -12.33
C SER A 161 -9.22 -5.43 -13.39
N LYS A 162 -10.10 -4.43 -13.50
CA LYS A 162 -9.99 -3.31 -14.44
C LYS A 162 -8.82 -2.36 -14.15
N HIS A 163 -8.41 -2.21 -12.89
CA HIS A 163 -7.35 -1.26 -12.50
C HIS A 163 -5.94 -1.88 -12.45
N TRP A 164 -5.82 -3.20 -12.61
CA TRP A 164 -4.51 -3.86 -12.55
C TRP A 164 -3.72 -3.68 -13.85
N GLY A 165 -2.71 -2.81 -13.80
CA GLY A 165 -1.96 -2.34 -14.96
C GLY A 165 -2.75 -1.39 -15.84
N ASP A 166 -3.73 -0.68 -15.27
CA ASP A 166 -4.36 0.46 -15.91
C ASP A 166 -3.42 1.67 -15.77
N ASP A 167 -3.03 2.26 -16.89
CA ASP A 167 -2.18 3.46 -16.97
C ASP A 167 -2.97 4.60 -17.65
N ALA A 168 -4.22 4.79 -17.24
CA ALA A 168 -5.11 5.81 -17.81
C ALA A 168 -4.52 7.24 -17.79
N LEU A 169 -3.57 7.50 -16.90
CA LEU A 169 -2.87 8.79 -16.76
C LEU A 169 -1.54 8.86 -17.52
N ASP A 170 -1.16 7.81 -18.25
CA ASP A 170 0.10 7.69 -19.03
C ASP A 170 1.33 8.10 -18.20
N CYS A 171 1.43 7.60 -16.96
CA CYS A 171 2.45 8.00 -16.00
C CYS A 171 3.35 6.84 -15.57
N LYS A 172 3.17 5.63 -16.11
CA LYS A 172 4.02 4.45 -15.81
C LYS A 172 5.52 4.73 -15.91
N HIS A 173 5.94 5.48 -16.92
CA HIS A 173 7.34 5.80 -17.17
C HIS A 173 7.96 6.75 -16.11
N LEU A 174 7.11 7.38 -15.29
CA LEU A 174 7.48 8.30 -14.21
C LEU A 174 7.59 7.59 -12.85
N PHE A 175 7.29 6.29 -12.77
CA PHE A 175 7.45 5.48 -11.57
C PHE A 175 8.45 4.35 -11.79
N LYS A 176 9.33 4.12 -10.80
CA LYS A 176 10.21 2.95 -10.77
C LYS A 176 10.23 2.37 -9.37
N ALA A 177 10.20 1.04 -9.27
CA ALA A 177 10.34 0.33 -8.01
C ALA A 177 11.43 -0.75 -8.11
N LYS A 178 12.21 -0.88 -7.05
CA LYS A 178 13.26 -1.90 -6.90
C LYS A 178 13.11 -2.61 -5.57
N PHE A 179 13.11 -3.94 -5.57
CA PHE A 179 12.96 -4.80 -4.41
C PHE A 179 14.25 -5.60 -4.18
N LYS A 180 14.88 -5.43 -3.03
CA LYS A 180 16.13 -6.12 -2.68
C LYS A 180 15.98 -6.84 -1.34
N TYR A 181 16.22 -8.14 -1.33
CA TYR A 181 16.35 -8.90 -0.08
C TYR A 181 17.61 -8.47 0.69
N GLN A 182 17.51 -8.46 2.01
CA GLN A 182 18.59 -8.15 2.96
C GLN A 182 19.05 -9.40 3.69
#